data_AF-Q08EY5-F1
#
_entry.id   AF-Q08EY5-F1
#
_cell.length_a   1.000
_cell.length_b   1.000
_cell.length_c   1.000
_cell.angle_alpha   90.00
_cell.angle_beta   90.00
_cell.angle_gamma   90.00
#
_symmetry.space_group_name_H-M   'P 1'
#
loop_
_entity.id
_entity.type
_entity.pdbx_description
1 polymer ?
#
loop_
_entity_poly.entity_id
_entity_poly.type
_entity_poly.pdbx_seq_one_letter_code
_entity_poly.pdbx_strand_id
1 'polypeptide(L)'
;SNISSWWNFGSLLGLCLITQILTGLFLAMHYTSDISTAFSSVVHVCRDVNYGWLIRNIHANGASFFFICIFMHIARGLYYGSYLYKETWNIGVALFLLVMMTAFVGYVLPWGQMSFWGATVITNLLSAVPYLGDTLVQWIWGGFSVDNATLTRFFAFHFLLPFIVAAMTILHLLFLHETGSNNPIGLTSDTDKIPFHPYFTDKDLLGFMIMLMALMLLALFSPNLLGDPENFTPANPLVTPPHIKPEWYFLFAYAILRSIPNKLGGVLALLFSILVLMVIPMLHTSKQKGLAFRPFAQFLFWTLVADMAILTWIGGMPVEHPFTVIGQIASILYFMLFLILMPTVGVLENKMLN
;
A
#
# COMPACT_ATOMS: atom_id res chain seq x y z
N SER A 1 17.99 -23.33 -2.38
CA SER A 1 17.05 -24.24 -3.06
C SER A 1 15.57 -24.06 -2.64
N ASN A 2 15.27 -23.72 -1.38
CA ASN A 2 13.98 -23.97 -0.73
C ASN A 2 13.01 -22.77 -0.57
N ILE A 3 13.20 -21.67 -1.32
CA ILE A 3 12.27 -20.52 -1.20
C ILE A 3 10.89 -20.86 -1.80
N SER A 4 9.83 -20.61 -1.04
CA SER A 4 8.44 -20.92 -1.39
C SER A 4 7.81 -19.84 -2.28
N SER A 5 6.54 -19.99 -2.69
CA SER A 5 5.84 -19.03 -3.54
C SER A 5 5.75 -17.62 -2.96
N TRP A 6 5.89 -17.48 -1.64
CA TRP A 6 5.97 -16.18 -0.96
C TRP A 6 7.14 -15.30 -1.43
N TRP A 7 8.18 -15.90 -2.03
CA TRP A 7 9.30 -15.13 -2.60
C TRP A 7 9.02 -14.53 -3.98
N ASN A 8 7.99 -15.00 -4.69
CA ASN A 8 7.60 -14.46 -5.99
C ASN A 8 7.02 -13.03 -5.89
N PHE A 9 6.55 -12.61 -4.71
CA PHE A 9 6.00 -11.24 -4.58
C PHE A 9 7.03 -10.14 -4.82
N GLY A 10 8.33 -10.41 -4.76
CA GLY A 10 9.36 -9.44 -5.16
C GLY A 10 9.35 -9.16 -6.66
N SER A 11 9.36 -10.23 -7.47
CA SER A 11 9.31 -10.13 -8.93
C SER A 11 7.95 -9.62 -9.42
N LEU A 12 6.85 -10.02 -8.78
CA LEU A 12 5.50 -9.52 -9.07
C LEU A 12 5.35 -8.01 -8.82
N LEU A 13 6.01 -7.45 -7.79
CA LEU A 13 6.02 -6.01 -7.57
C LEU A 13 6.77 -5.28 -8.71
N GLY A 14 7.86 -5.85 -9.20
CA GLY A 14 8.55 -5.36 -10.40
C GLY A 14 7.65 -5.37 -11.63
N LEU A 15 6.90 -6.46 -11.84
CA LEU A 15 5.91 -6.57 -12.91
C LEU A 15 4.82 -5.50 -12.76
N CYS A 16 4.25 -5.33 -11.57
CA CYS A 16 3.24 -4.29 -11.29
C CYS A 16 3.79 -2.90 -11.63
N LEU A 17 5.01 -2.57 -11.19
CA LEU A 17 5.63 -1.28 -11.47
C LEU A 17 5.79 -1.03 -12.98
N ILE A 18 6.29 -2.01 -13.73
CA ILE A 18 6.43 -1.90 -15.19
C ILE A 18 5.05 -1.73 -15.84
N THR A 19 4.05 -2.53 -15.45
CA THR A 19 2.68 -2.42 -15.96
C THR A 19 2.09 -1.03 -15.69
N GLN A 20 2.26 -0.50 -14.48
CA GLN A 20 1.76 0.84 -14.12
C GLN A 20 2.46 1.95 -14.90
N ILE A 21 3.79 1.89 -15.06
CA ILE A 21 4.53 2.90 -15.86
C ILE A 21 4.08 2.86 -17.31
N LEU A 22 4.00 1.68 -17.93
CA LEU A 22 3.60 1.56 -19.33
C LEU A 22 2.17 2.07 -19.54
N THR A 23 1.19 1.52 -18.81
CA THR A 23 -0.20 1.96 -18.94
C THR A 23 -0.38 3.44 -18.58
N GLY A 24 0.30 3.93 -17.55
CA GLY A 24 0.27 5.33 -17.14
C GLY A 24 0.81 6.28 -18.20
N LEU A 25 1.91 5.92 -18.88
CA LEU A 25 2.47 6.70 -19.99
C LEU A 25 1.47 6.79 -21.16
N PHE A 26 0.83 5.69 -21.54
CA PHE A 26 -0.19 5.71 -22.59
C PHE A 26 -1.42 6.53 -22.20
N LEU A 27 -1.86 6.48 -20.95
CA LEU A 27 -2.95 7.33 -20.46
C LEU A 27 -2.56 8.82 -20.47
N ALA A 28 -1.33 9.13 -20.06
CA ALA A 28 -0.82 10.51 -20.01
C ALA A 28 -0.76 11.18 -21.40
N MET A 29 -0.62 10.42 -22.49
CA MET A 29 -0.67 10.95 -23.86
C MET A 29 -2.05 11.52 -24.24
N HIS A 30 -3.10 11.18 -23.50
CA HIS A 30 -4.49 11.56 -23.78
C HIS A 30 -5.18 12.32 -22.65
N TYR A 31 -4.53 12.43 -21.48
CA TYR A 31 -5.07 13.10 -20.29
C TYR A 31 -4.75 14.60 -20.29
N THR A 32 -5.67 15.41 -19.77
CA THR A 32 -5.47 16.85 -19.54
C THR A 32 -5.61 17.19 -18.05
N SER A 33 -4.59 17.83 -17.46
CA SER A 33 -4.55 18.18 -16.04
C SER A 33 -5.15 19.57 -15.76
N ASP A 34 -6.34 19.84 -16.30
CA ASP A 34 -7.14 21.04 -16.03
C ASP A 34 -8.52 20.64 -15.50
N ILE A 35 -8.98 21.26 -14.42
CA ILE A 35 -10.23 20.86 -13.72
C ILE A 35 -11.46 20.87 -14.62
N SER A 36 -11.49 21.71 -15.66
CA SER A 36 -12.62 21.81 -16.59
C SER A 36 -12.67 20.65 -17.58
N THR A 37 -11.52 19.98 -17.82
CA THR A 37 -11.39 18.93 -18.84
C THR A 37 -10.90 17.59 -18.31
N ALA A 38 -10.36 17.51 -17.09
CA ALA A 38 -9.74 16.30 -16.55
C ALA A 38 -10.69 15.10 -16.55
N PHE A 39 -11.88 15.25 -15.97
CA PHE A 39 -12.89 14.20 -15.96
C PHE A 39 -13.29 13.78 -17.38
N SER A 40 -13.57 14.75 -18.26
CA SER A 40 -13.93 14.46 -19.66
C SER A 40 -12.81 13.82 -20.46
N SER A 41 -11.54 14.13 -20.18
CA SER A 41 -10.39 13.54 -20.86
C SER A 41 -10.25 12.04 -20.53
N VAL A 42 -10.53 11.64 -19.28
CA VAL A 42 -10.60 10.23 -18.88
C VAL A 42 -11.78 9.53 -19.53
N VAL A 43 -12.94 10.19 -19.65
CA VAL A 43 -14.09 9.65 -20.38
C VAL A 43 -13.75 9.46 -21.87
N HIS A 44 -13.10 10.44 -22.50
CA HIS A 44 -12.62 10.37 -23.88
C HIS A 44 -11.63 9.21 -24.08
N VAL A 45 -10.68 9.01 -23.15
CA VAL A 45 -9.78 7.84 -23.19
C VAL A 45 -10.58 6.53 -23.22
N CYS A 46 -11.60 6.40 -22.39
CA CYS A 46 -12.39 5.17 -22.34
C CYS A 46 -13.30 4.98 -23.56
N ARG A 47 -13.76 6.04 -24.22
CA ARG A 47 -14.79 5.97 -25.26
C ARG A 47 -14.26 6.08 -26.68
N ASP A 48 -13.24 6.90 -26.89
CA ASP A 48 -12.82 7.35 -28.22
C ASP A 48 -11.39 6.90 -28.58
N VAL A 49 -10.54 6.63 -27.59
CA VAL A 49 -9.19 6.10 -27.82
C VAL A 49 -9.23 4.58 -28.02
N ASN A 50 -8.62 4.10 -29.10
CA ASN A 50 -8.52 2.67 -29.40
C ASN A 50 -7.91 1.90 -28.21
N TYR A 51 -8.64 0.93 -27.67
CA TYR A 51 -8.28 0.17 -26.46
C TYR A 51 -8.05 1.01 -25.19
N GLY A 52 -8.39 2.31 -25.19
CA GLY A 52 -8.16 3.18 -24.04
C GLY A 52 -8.92 2.75 -22.78
N TRP A 53 -10.13 2.20 -22.93
CA TRP A 53 -10.87 1.59 -21.82
C TRP A 53 -10.10 0.44 -21.16
N LEU A 54 -9.42 -0.40 -21.95
CA LEU A 54 -8.67 -1.54 -21.45
C LEU A 54 -7.41 -1.06 -20.73
N ILE A 55 -6.66 -0.13 -21.34
CA ILE A 55 -5.47 0.47 -20.72
C ILE A 55 -5.84 1.13 -19.38
N ARG A 56 -6.94 1.90 -19.35
CA ARG A 56 -7.45 2.54 -18.14
C ARG A 56 -7.83 1.52 -17.08
N ASN A 57 -8.53 0.44 -17.46
CA ASN A 57 -8.95 -0.59 -16.52
C ASN A 57 -7.77 -1.41 -15.99
N ILE A 58 -6.76 -1.70 -16.81
CA ILE A 58 -5.51 -2.34 -16.38
C ILE A 58 -4.77 -1.42 -15.42
N HIS A 59 -4.66 -0.12 -15.71
CA HIS A 59 -3.98 0.83 -14.82
C HIS A 59 -4.67 0.96 -13.45
N ALA A 60 -6.01 1.06 -13.44
CA ALA A 60 -6.80 1.20 -12.21
C ALA A 60 -6.76 -0.09 -11.36
N ASN A 61 -7.00 -1.25 -11.97
CA ASN A 61 -6.98 -2.53 -11.26
C ASN A 61 -5.53 -2.97 -10.95
N GLY A 62 -4.57 -2.60 -11.78
CA GLY A 62 -3.14 -2.84 -11.57
C GLY A 62 -2.61 -2.15 -10.32
N ALA A 63 -3.12 -0.96 -9.98
CA ALA A 63 -2.84 -0.32 -8.69
C ALA A 63 -3.29 -1.20 -7.51
N SER A 64 -4.49 -1.80 -7.59
CA SER A 64 -4.96 -2.74 -6.55
C SER A 64 -4.07 -4.00 -6.47
N PHE A 65 -3.67 -4.57 -7.60
CA PHE A 65 -2.74 -5.71 -7.62
C PHE A 65 -1.37 -5.36 -7.05
N PHE A 66 -0.89 -4.12 -7.25
CA PHE A 66 0.32 -3.62 -6.61
C PHE A 66 0.19 -3.70 -5.08
N PHE A 67 -0.91 -3.21 -4.51
CA PHE A 67 -1.13 -3.26 -3.06
C PHE A 67 -1.35 -4.68 -2.53
N ILE A 68 -2.05 -5.55 -3.27
CA ILE A 68 -2.14 -6.98 -2.90
C ILE A 68 -0.72 -7.57 -2.82
N CYS A 69 0.11 -7.35 -3.84
CA CYS A 69 1.47 -7.86 -3.86
C CYS A 69 2.33 -7.27 -2.73
N ILE A 70 2.20 -5.96 -2.43
CA ILE A 70 3.04 -5.32 -1.42
C ILE A 70 2.66 -5.78 -0.01
N PHE A 71 1.37 -5.96 0.28
CA PHE A 71 0.91 -6.50 1.56
C PHE A 71 1.40 -7.94 1.75
N MET A 72 1.32 -8.78 0.72
CA MET A 72 1.83 -10.15 0.78
C MET A 72 3.35 -10.18 0.92
N HIS A 73 4.07 -9.26 0.26
CA HIS A 73 5.52 -9.13 0.37
C HIS A 73 5.96 -8.71 1.78
N ILE A 74 5.28 -7.73 2.38
CA ILE A 74 5.50 -7.27 3.76
C ILE A 74 5.16 -8.40 4.74
N ALA A 75 3.99 -9.04 4.60
CA ALA A 75 3.56 -10.15 5.45
C ALA A 75 4.56 -11.30 5.43
N ARG A 76 5.09 -11.67 4.26
CA ARG A 76 6.21 -12.62 4.12
C ARG A 76 7.42 -12.15 4.92
N GLY A 77 7.80 -10.88 4.79
CA GLY A 77 8.95 -10.31 5.49
C GLY A 77 8.81 -10.37 7.02
N LEU A 78 7.61 -10.13 7.53
CA LEU A 78 7.24 -10.29 8.94
C LEU A 78 7.30 -11.75 9.39
N TYR A 79 6.67 -12.65 8.64
CA TYR A 79 6.57 -14.07 9.00
C TYR A 79 7.91 -14.79 9.01
N TYR A 80 8.79 -14.50 8.04
CA TYR A 80 10.08 -15.19 7.94
C TYR A 80 11.25 -14.41 8.57
N GLY A 81 10.99 -13.28 9.23
CA GLY A 81 12.03 -12.47 9.87
C GLY A 81 12.99 -11.82 8.88
N SER A 82 12.55 -11.57 7.64
CA SER A 82 13.39 -10.92 6.62
C SER A 82 13.66 -9.44 6.94
N TYR A 83 12.89 -8.84 7.84
CA TYR A 83 13.15 -7.49 8.36
C TYR A 83 14.51 -7.36 9.09
N LEU A 84 15.14 -8.49 9.46
CA LEU A 84 16.50 -8.46 10.02
C LEU A 84 17.57 -8.03 9.00
N TYR A 85 17.26 -8.02 7.70
CA TYR A 85 18.05 -7.32 6.68
C TYR A 85 17.64 -5.86 6.67
N LYS A 86 18.18 -5.09 7.62
CA LYS A 86 17.67 -3.78 8.05
C LYS A 86 17.64 -2.76 6.91
N GLU A 87 18.69 -2.72 6.09
CA GLU A 87 18.83 -1.80 4.97
C GLU A 87 17.76 -2.09 3.91
N THR A 88 17.69 -3.35 3.45
CA THR A 88 16.65 -3.83 2.52
C THR A 88 15.26 -3.55 3.08
N TRP A 89 15.02 -3.84 4.36
CA TRP A 89 13.73 -3.63 5.02
C TRP A 89 13.32 -2.16 5.08
N ASN A 90 14.21 -1.28 5.56
CA ASN A 90 13.92 0.15 5.69
C ASN A 90 13.70 0.81 4.32
N ILE A 91 14.45 0.41 3.30
CA ILE A 91 14.17 0.81 1.91
C ILE A 91 12.82 0.27 1.46
N GLY A 92 12.45 -0.95 1.84
CA GLY A 92 11.13 -1.53 1.59
C GLY A 92 9.99 -0.72 2.22
N VAL A 93 10.15 -0.23 3.46
CA VAL A 93 9.17 0.66 4.10
C VAL A 93 9.09 2.01 3.37
N ALA A 94 10.23 2.57 2.94
CA ALA A 94 10.24 3.78 2.13
C ALA A 94 9.55 3.59 0.77
N LEU A 95 9.77 2.45 0.11
CA LEU A 95 9.07 2.06 -1.12
C LEU A 95 7.56 1.96 -0.90
N PHE A 96 7.13 1.37 0.21
CA PHE A 96 5.70 1.30 0.56
C PHE A 96 5.09 2.70 0.69
N LEU A 97 5.73 3.61 1.42
CA LEU A 97 5.28 5.01 1.53
C LEU A 97 5.25 5.73 0.17
N LEU A 98 6.24 5.51 -0.69
CA LEU A 98 6.27 6.10 -2.03
C LEU A 98 5.14 5.58 -2.92
N VAL A 99 4.85 4.27 -2.87
CA VAL A 99 3.74 3.67 -3.62
C VAL A 99 2.40 4.17 -3.10
N MET A 100 2.24 4.30 -1.77
CA MET A 100 1.06 4.94 -1.15
C MET A 100 0.86 6.37 -1.67
N MET A 101 1.91 7.19 -1.65
CA MET A 101 1.86 8.56 -2.15
C MET A 101 1.50 8.60 -3.64
N THR A 102 2.15 7.76 -4.45
CA THR A 102 1.92 7.66 -5.91
C THR A 102 0.47 7.31 -6.21
N ALA A 103 -0.08 6.29 -5.54
CA ALA A 103 -1.46 5.85 -5.76
C ALA A 103 -2.46 6.93 -5.34
N PHE A 104 -2.26 7.56 -4.19
CA PHE A 104 -3.11 8.65 -3.71
C PHE A 104 -3.18 9.80 -4.73
N VAL A 105 -2.04 10.34 -5.18
CA VAL A 105 -2.07 11.44 -6.15
C VAL A 105 -2.63 11.01 -7.52
N GLY A 106 -2.48 9.73 -7.88
CA GLY A 106 -3.06 9.16 -9.09
C GLY A 106 -4.59 9.07 -9.05
N TYR A 107 -5.15 8.72 -7.89
CA TYR A 107 -6.60 8.63 -7.70
C TYR A 107 -7.28 10.00 -7.76
N VAL A 108 -6.56 11.10 -7.59
CA VAL A 108 -7.10 12.46 -7.73
C VAL A 108 -7.30 12.84 -9.20
N LEU A 109 -6.51 12.27 -10.13
CA LEU A 109 -6.44 12.70 -11.53
C LEU A 109 -7.76 12.59 -12.33
N PRO A 110 -8.62 11.56 -12.12
CA PRO A 110 -9.91 11.50 -12.80
C PRO A 110 -10.87 12.62 -12.42
N TRP A 111 -10.61 13.35 -11.33
CA TRP A 111 -11.40 14.51 -10.89
C TRP A 111 -12.90 14.20 -10.68
N GLY A 112 -13.21 13.02 -10.15
CA GLY A 112 -14.54 12.67 -9.67
C GLY A 112 -14.80 13.11 -8.23
N GLN A 113 -15.98 12.79 -7.69
CA GLN A 113 -16.35 13.16 -6.31
C GLN A 113 -15.37 12.58 -5.27
N MET A 114 -15.07 11.28 -5.33
CA MET A 114 -14.15 10.65 -4.36
C MET A 114 -12.71 11.15 -4.54
N SER A 115 -12.29 11.42 -5.78
CA SER A 115 -11.00 12.07 -6.08
C SER A 115 -10.85 13.40 -5.36
N PHE A 116 -11.82 14.32 -5.52
CA PHE A 116 -11.75 15.67 -4.96
C PHE A 116 -11.88 15.68 -3.44
N TRP A 117 -12.87 14.98 -2.91
CA TRP A 117 -13.12 14.97 -1.47
C TRP A 117 -12.08 14.16 -0.71
N GLY A 118 -11.57 13.06 -1.29
CA GLY A 118 -10.42 12.33 -0.78
C GLY A 118 -9.17 13.21 -0.71
N ALA A 119 -8.87 13.95 -1.79
CA ALA A 119 -7.77 14.91 -1.80
C ALA A 119 -7.92 15.96 -0.69
N THR A 120 -9.10 16.56 -0.57
CA THR A 120 -9.41 17.59 0.43
C THR A 120 -9.21 17.07 1.85
N VAL A 121 -9.79 15.92 2.19
CA VAL A 121 -9.71 15.35 3.55
C VAL A 121 -8.28 14.92 3.89
N ILE A 122 -7.60 14.17 3.01
CA ILE A 122 -6.29 13.58 3.30
C ILE A 122 -5.22 14.66 3.41
N THR A 123 -5.16 15.61 2.48
CA THR A 123 -4.17 16.70 2.56
C THR A 123 -4.41 17.61 3.75
N ASN A 124 -5.68 17.85 4.13
CA ASN A 124 -6.01 18.65 5.30
C ASN A 124 -5.61 17.98 6.63
N LEU A 125 -5.23 16.69 6.64
CA LEU A 125 -4.63 16.08 7.83
C LEU A 125 -3.33 16.80 8.26
N LEU A 126 -2.61 17.44 7.34
CA LEU A 126 -1.41 18.22 7.65
C LEU A 126 -1.69 19.48 8.46
N SER A 127 -2.92 20.00 8.45
CA SER A 127 -3.31 21.13 9.33
C SER A 127 -3.25 20.75 10.83
N ALA A 128 -3.11 19.47 11.17
CA ALA A 128 -2.87 19.04 12.54
C ALA A 128 -1.46 19.38 13.06
N VAL A 129 -0.51 19.70 12.17
CA VAL A 129 0.87 20.06 12.55
C VAL A 129 0.85 21.39 13.30
N PRO A 130 1.34 21.46 14.56
CA PRO A 130 1.36 22.71 15.33
C PRO A 130 2.14 23.81 14.61
N TYR A 131 1.64 25.04 14.69
CA TYR A 131 2.23 26.28 14.15
C TYR A 131 2.30 26.39 12.62
N LEU A 132 2.58 25.31 11.89
CA LEU A 132 2.82 25.33 10.44
C LEU A 132 1.72 24.67 9.61
N GLY A 133 0.75 24.00 10.24
CA GLY A 133 -0.22 23.14 9.56
C GLY A 133 -0.98 23.82 8.43
N ASP A 134 -1.60 24.98 8.68
CA ASP A 134 -2.40 25.69 7.67
C ASP A 134 -1.53 26.17 6.50
N THR A 135 -0.31 26.65 6.79
CA THR A 135 0.66 27.04 5.76
C THR A 135 1.08 25.86 4.89
N LEU A 136 1.32 24.68 5.48
CA LEU A 136 1.67 23.47 4.74
C LEU A 136 0.54 23.03 3.81
N VAL A 137 -0.70 23.04 4.30
CA VAL A 137 -1.89 22.66 3.52
C VAL A 137 -2.08 23.60 2.32
N GLN A 138 -2.10 24.92 2.56
CA GLN A 138 -2.24 25.90 1.48
C GLN A 138 -1.08 25.86 0.49
N TRP A 139 0.13 25.57 0.96
CA TRP A 139 1.29 25.39 0.08
C TRP A 139 1.13 24.18 -0.83
N ILE A 140 0.68 23.04 -0.29
CA ILE A 140 0.39 21.82 -1.07
C ILE A 140 -0.75 22.05 -2.06
N TRP A 141 -1.80 22.78 -1.67
CA TRP A 141 -2.90 23.10 -2.58
C TRP A 141 -2.50 24.11 -3.65
N GLY A 142 -1.63 25.06 -3.31
CA GLY A 142 -1.34 26.22 -4.14
C GLY A 142 -2.45 27.25 -4.14
N GLY A 143 -3.22 27.30 -3.05
CA GLY A 143 -4.43 28.10 -2.92
C GLY A 143 -5.14 27.81 -1.60
N PHE A 144 -6.37 28.30 -1.47
CA PHE A 144 -7.17 28.17 -0.24
C PHE A 144 -7.97 26.87 -0.16
N SER A 145 -8.06 26.14 -1.26
CA SER A 145 -8.76 24.84 -1.38
C SER A 145 -8.08 24.00 -2.44
N VAL A 146 -8.43 22.71 -2.50
CA VAL A 146 -8.10 21.85 -3.64
C VAL A 146 -8.75 22.44 -4.90
N ASP A 147 -7.94 22.75 -5.90
CA ASP A 147 -8.37 23.41 -7.14
C ASP A 147 -7.39 23.10 -8.30
N ASN A 148 -7.47 23.82 -9.42
CA ASN A 148 -6.66 23.57 -10.62
C ASN A 148 -5.16 23.48 -10.36
N ALA A 149 -4.62 24.39 -9.54
CA ALA A 149 -3.21 24.36 -9.16
C ALA A 149 -2.82 23.05 -8.46
N THR A 150 -3.73 22.46 -7.67
CA THR A 150 -3.54 21.17 -6.99
C THR A 150 -3.58 20.01 -7.98
N LEU A 151 -4.51 20.02 -8.94
CA LEU A 151 -4.62 18.96 -9.94
C LEU A 151 -3.38 18.89 -10.84
N THR A 152 -2.94 20.03 -11.38
CA THR A 152 -1.78 20.09 -12.27
C THR A 152 -0.50 19.58 -11.60
N ARG A 153 -0.25 19.97 -10.34
CA ARG A 153 0.93 19.48 -9.60
C ARG A 153 0.80 18.00 -9.21
N PHE A 154 -0.40 17.52 -8.88
CA PHE A 154 -0.61 16.11 -8.56
C PHE A 154 -0.38 15.23 -9.78
N PHE A 155 -0.75 15.68 -10.98
CA PHE A 155 -0.35 15.01 -12.22
C PHE A 155 1.18 14.95 -12.37
N ALA A 156 1.89 16.06 -12.15
CA ALA A 156 3.35 16.08 -12.21
C ALA A 156 4.01 15.14 -11.18
N PHE A 157 3.52 15.12 -9.94
CA PHE A 157 4.00 14.20 -8.91
C PHE A 157 3.67 12.75 -9.25
N HIS A 158 2.45 12.46 -9.70
CA HIS A 158 2.05 11.11 -10.08
C HIS A 158 2.88 10.57 -11.25
N PHE A 159 3.30 11.44 -12.17
CA PHE A 159 4.20 11.07 -13.26
C PHE A 159 5.63 10.81 -12.75
N LEU A 160 6.16 11.64 -11.84
CA LEU A 160 7.54 11.57 -11.36
C LEU A 160 7.78 10.39 -10.39
N LEU A 161 6.88 10.20 -9.42
CA LEU A 161 7.07 9.26 -8.31
C LEU A 161 7.31 7.80 -8.75
N PRO A 162 6.64 7.23 -9.77
CA PRO A 162 6.94 5.88 -10.27
C PRO A 162 8.40 5.67 -10.68
N PHE A 163 9.06 6.69 -11.24
CA PHE A 163 10.48 6.60 -11.60
C PHE A 163 11.39 6.66 -10.37
N ILE A 164 11.01 7.41 -9.33
CA ILE A 164 11.68 7.38 -8.03
C ILE A 164 11.51 6.00 -7.38
N VAL A 165 10.32 5.40 -7.45
CA VAL A 165 10.06 4.03 -6.98
C VAL A 165 10.95 3.02 -7.73
N ALA A 166 11.13 3.17 -9.04
CA ALA A 166 12.04 2.33 -9.83
C ALA A 166 13.49 2.46 -9.35
N ALA A 167 13.99 3.68 -9.14
CA ALA A 167 15.35 3.91 -8.62
C ALA A 167 15.53 3.32 -7.20
N MET A 168 14.56 3.51 -6.32
CA MET A 168 14.57 2.93 -4.97
C MET A 168 14.48 1.40 -4.97
N THR A 169 13.82 0.81 -5.97
CA THR A 169 13.76 -0.65 -6.17
C THR A 169 15.13 -1.21 -6.53
N ILE A 170 15.92 -0.51 -7.36
CA ILE A 170 17.30 -0.91 -7.66
C ILE A 170 18.14 -0.90 -6.37
N LEU A 171 18.01 0.15 -5.55
CA LEU A 171 18.71 0.23 -4.26
C LEU A 171 18.28 -0.88 -3.30
N HIS A 172 16.98 -1.19 -3.25
CA HIS A 172 16.42 -2.29 -2.45
C HIS A 172 17.04 -3.65 -2.83
N LEU A 173 17.14 -3.92 -4.14
CA LEU A 173 17.76 -5.14 -4.67
C LEU A 173 19.26 -5.19 -4.46
N LEU A 174 19.96 -4.05 -4.53
CA LEU A 174 21.40 -3.96 -4.24
C LEU A 174 21.69 -4.43 -2.82
N PHE A 175 21.01 -3.87 -1.81
CA PHE A 175 21.19 -4.32 -0.42
C PHE A 175 20.74 -5.77 -0.19
N LEU A 176 19.73 -6.23 -0.93
CA LEU A 176 19.34 -7.65 -0.89
C LEU A 176 20.47 -8.54 -1.42
N HIS A 177 21.19 -8.13 -2.47
CA HIS A 177 22.26 -8.90 -3.08
C HIS A 177 23.52 -8.98 -2.21
N GLU A 178 23.75 -8.03 -1.30
CA GLU A 178 24.85 -8.09 -0.32
C GLU A 178 24.72 -9.30 0.63
N THR A 179 23.48 -9.70 0.96
CA THR A 179 23.21 -10.79 1.91
C THR A 179 22.66 -12.05 1.26
N GLY A 180 22.04 -11.91 0.08
CA GLY A 180 21.22 -12.95 -0.53
C GLY A 180 19.84 -13.09 0.12
N SER A 181 18.98 -13.87 -0.53
CA SER A 181 17.62 -14.11 -0.03
C SER A 181 17.61 -14.89 1.30
N ASN A 182 16.69 -14.52 2.19
CA ASN A 182 16.27 -15.38 3.30
C ASN A 182 15.53 -16.63 2.78
N ASN A 183 15.20 -17.59 3.64
CA ASN A 183 14.43 -18.78 3.29
C ASN A 183 13.42 -19.18 4.39
N PRO A 184 12.47 -20.09 4.11
CA PRO A 184 11.40 -20.42 5.05
C PRO A 184 11.84 -20.97 6.41
N ILE A 185 13.01 -21.62 6.48
CA ILE A 185 13.55 -22.24 7.69
C ILE A 185 14.29 -21.20 8.56
N GLY A 186 14.80 -20.12 7.95
CA GLY A 186 15.49 -19.04 8.65
C GLY A 186 16.94 -19.33 9.04
N LEU A 187 17.50 -20.46 8.59
CA LEU A 187 18.92 -20.82 8.73
C LEU A 187 19.73 -20.38 7.51
N THR A 188 21.08 -20.40 7.59
CA THR A 188 21.90 -20.20 6.39
C THR A 188 21.60 -21.27 5.35
N SER A 189 21.49 -20.87 4.08
CA SER A 189 21.26 -21.75 2.95
C SER A 189 22.50 -21.88 2.05
N ASP A 190 23.68 -21.44 2.51
CA ASP A 190 24.91 -21.42 1.70
C ASP A 190 25.33 -22.80 1.20
N THR A 191 25.01 -23.86 1.96
CA THR A 191 25.33 -25.24 1.62
C THR A 191 24.43 -25.83 0.53
N ASP A 192 23.33 -25.16 0.16
CA ASP A 192 22.33 -25.66 -0.81
C ASP A 192 21.76 -24.52 -1.67
N LYS A 193 22.66 -23.69 -2.21
CA LYS A 193 22.32 -22.69 -3.22
C LYS A 193 22.17 -23.37 -4.59
N ILE A 194 21.18 -22.91 -5.33
CA ILE A 194 20.94 -23.26 -6.73
C ILE A 194 21.03 -21.97 -7.56
N PRO A 195 21.43 -22.03 -8.84
CA PRO A 195 21.44 -20.85 -9.70
C PRO A 195 20.02 -20.30 -9.85
N PHE A 196 19.89 -18.98 -10.09
CA PHE A 196 18.57 -18.37 -10.28
C PHE A 196 17.88 -18.90 -11.54
N HIS A 197 18.63 -18.98 -12.65
CA HIS A 197 18.17 -19.61 -13.88
C HIS A 197 18.59 -21.09 -13.91
N PRO A 198 17.71 -22.03 -14.30
CA PRO A 198 16.32 -21.83 -14.74
C PRO A 198 15.30 -21.77 -13.60
N TYR A 199 15.66 -22.27 -12.42
CA TYR A 199 14.72 -22.63 -11.35
C TYR A 199 13.77 -21.51 -10.91
N PHE A 200 14.29 -20.33 -10.57
CA PHE A 200 13.48 -19.20 -10.13
C PHE A 200 12.96 -18.35 -11.29
N THR A 201 13.63 -18.37 -12.45
CA THR A 201 13.08 -17.76 -13.68
C THR A 201 11.76 -18.41 -14.07
N ASP A 202 11.71 -19.75 -14.17
CA ASP A 202 10.50 -20.47 -14.56
C ASP A 202 9.40 -20.34 -13.50
N LYS A 203 9.78 -20.36 -12.23
CA LYS A 203 8.86 -20.15 -11.11
C LYS A 203 8.26 -18.74 -11.11
N ASP A 204 9.07 -17.71 -11.43
CA ASP A 204 8.59 -16.33 -11.56
C ASP A 204 7.68 -16.18 -12.78
N LEU A 205 8.00 -16.78 -13.92
CA LEU A 205 7.12 -16.79 -15.10
C LEU A 205 5.75 -17.40 -14.78
N LEU A 206 5.69 -18.48 -14.00
CA LEU A 206 4.43 -19.03 -13.53
C LEU A 206 3.66 -18.02 -12.66
N GLY A 207 4.35 -17.36 -11.72
CA GLY A 207 3.76 -16.29 -10.91
C GLY A 207 3.20 -15.15 -11.76
N PHE A 208 3.94 -14.74 -12.79
CA PHE A 208 3.53 -13.67 -13.71
C PHE A 208 2.28 -14.05 -14.48
N MET A 209 2.21 -15.28 -15.01
CA MET A 209 1.02 -15.77 -15.71
C MET A 209 -0.22 -15.76 -14.81
N ILE A 210 -0.10 -16.24 -13.56
CA ILE A 210 -1.22 -16.25 -12.60
C ILE A 210 -1.68 -14.83 -12.29
N MET A 211 -0.75 -13.92 -12.00
CA MET A 211 -1.09 -12.54 -11.65
C MET A 211 -1.71 -11.79 -12.82
N LEU A 212 -1.14 -11.90 -14.02
CA LEU A 212 -1.66 -11.25 -15.23
C LEU A 212 -3.03 -11.82 -15.61
N MET A 213 -3.23 -13.14 -15.47
CA MET A 213 -4.54 -13.74 -15.68
C MET A 213 -5.57 -13.16 -14.71
N ALA A 214 -5.25 -13.08 -13.41
CA ALA A 214 -6.16 -12.52 -12.42
C ALA A 214 -6.46 -11.02 -12.68
N LEU A 215 -5.44 -10.23 -13.05
CA LEU A 215 -5.62 -8.82 -13.42
C LEU A 215 -6.52 -8.67 -14.66
N MET A 216 -6.30 -9.49 -15.69
CA MET A 216 -7.11 -9.45 -16.90
C MET A 216 -8.55 -9.91 -16.64
N LEU A 217 -8.76 -10.95 -15.83
CA LEU A 217 -10.10 -11.38 -15.43
C LEU A 217 -10.86 -10.23 -14.74
N LEU A 218 -10.21 -9.54 -13.81
CA LEU A 218 -10.81 -8.39 -13.13
C LEU A 218 -11.08 -7.24 -14.11
N ALA A 219 -10.08 -6.85 -14.91
CA ALA A 219 -10.18 -5.72 -15.83
C ALA A 219 -11.17 -5.93 -16.98
N LEU A 220 -11.47 -7.18 -17.36
CA LEU A 220 -12.41 -7.52 -18.43
C LEU A 220 -13.82 -7.81 -17.91
N PHE A 221 -13.95 -8.61 -16.84
CA PHE A 221 -15.26 -9.10 -16.40
C PHE A 221 -15.86 -8.29 -15.25
N SER A 222 -15.05 -7.62 -14.43
CA SER A 222 -15.54 -6.84 -13.28
C SER A 222 -14.67 -5.61 -13.00
N PRO A 223 -14.44 -4.72 -13.99
CA PRO A 223 -13.42 -3.67 -13.94
C PRO A 223 -13.62 -2.64 -12.82
N ASN A 224 -14.85 -2.51 -12.32
CA ASN A 224 -15.22 -1.53 -11.30
C ASN A 224 -15.44 -2.16 -9.90
N LEU A 225 -15.19 -3.47 -9.73
CA LEU A 225 -15.47 -4.18 -8.47
C LEU A 225 -14.75 -3.57 -7.26
N LEU A 226 -13.53 -3.07 -7.45
CA LEU A 226 -12.70 -2.49 -6.39
C LEU A 226 -12.77 -0.95 -6.33
N GLY A 227 -13.55 -0.32 -7.21
CA GLY A 227 -13.71 1.13 -7.29
C GLY A 227 -14.97 1.63 -6.58
N ASP A 228 -15.03 2.94 -6.34
CA ASP A 228 -16.23 3.58 -5.77
C ASP A 228 -17.09 4.21 -6.89
N PRO A 229 -18.40 3.91 -6.95
CA PRO A 229 -19.30 4.45 -7.98
C PRO A 229 -19.41 5.98 -7.94
N GLU A 230 -19.21 6.62 -6.78
CA GLU A 230 -19.26 8.08 -6.66
C GLU A 230 -18.18 8.77 -7.51
N ASN A 231 -17.08 8.06 -7.82
CA ASN A 231 -16.02 8.61 -8.68
C ASN A 231 -16.36 8.60 -10.18
N PHE A 232 -17.56 8.13 -10.55
CA PHE A 232 -18.13 8.32 -11.89
C PHE A 232 -18.99 9.60 -12.01
N THR A 233 -19.10 10.37 -10.94
CA THR A 233 -19.70 11.71 -10.95
C THR A 233 -18.58 12.75 -10.91
N PRO A 234 -18.59 13.78 -11.79
CA PRO A 234 -17.62 14.87 -11.73
C PRO A 234 -17.57 15.55 -10.35
N ALA A 235 -16.39 15.99 -9.93
CA ALA A 235 -16.21 16.67 -8.66
C ALA A 235 -17.12 17.91 -8.54
N ASN A 236 -17.81 18.01 -7.40
CA ASN A 236 -18.59 19.19 -7.04
C ASN A 236 -18.15 19.70 -5.65
N PRO A 237 -17.44 20.84 -5.57
CA PRO A 237 -16.97 21.41 -4.31
C PRO A 237 -18.07 21.76 -3.31
N LEU A 238 -19.33 21.87 -3.76
CA LEU A 238 -20.48 22.22 -2.92
C LEU A 238 -21.28 21.00 -2.43
N VAL A 239 -20.97 19.80 -2.92
CA VAL A 239 -21.73 18.57 -2.60
C VAL A 239 -20.77 17.48 -2.15
N THR A 240 -20.69 17.31 -0.84
CA THR A 240 -19.94 16.23 -0.18
C THR A 240 -20.72 14.90 -0.29
N PRO A 241 -20.11 13.82 -0.78
CA PRO A 241 -20.71 12.49 -0.75
C PRO A 241 -21.06 12.06 0.68
N PRO A 242 -22.11 11.25 0.87
CA PRO A 242 -22.58 10.86 2.20
C PRO A 242 -21.52 10.09 3.00
N HIS A 243 -20.69 9.28 2.32
CA HIS A 243 -19.64 8.49 2.95
C HIS A 243 -18.31 8.61 2.18
N ILE A 244 -17.52 9.63 2.51
CA ILE A 244 -16.15 9.75 1.99
C ILE A 244 -15.27 8.70 2.67
N LYS A 245 -14.58 7.92 1.84
CA LYS A 245 -13.58 6.94 2.25
C LYS A 245 -12.49 6.84 1.17
N PRO A 246 -11.25 6.48 1.54
CA PRO A 246 -10.22 6.20 0.56
C PRO A 246 -10.44 4.80 -0.05
N GLU A 247 -9.62 4.47 -1.04
CA GLU A 247 -9.59 3.17 -1.68
C GLU A 247 -9.24 2.05 -0.69
N TRP A 248 -9.62 0.82 -1.04
CA TRP A 248 -9.62 -0.32 -0.11
C TRP A 248 -8.27 -0.55 0.59
N TYR A 249 -7.16 -0.32 -0.11
CA TYR A 249 -5.80 -0.52 0.40
C TYR A 249 -5.36 0.53 1.42
N PHE A 250 -6.14 1.60 1.62
CA PHE A 250 -5.93 2.60 2.69
C PHE A 250 -6.91 2.45 3.87
N LEU A 251 -7.94 1.62 3.74
CA LEU A 251 -9.03 1.56 4.72
C LEU A 251 -8.55 1.17 6.13
N PHE A 252 -7.55 0.30 6.25
CA PHE A 252 -7.03 -0.09 7.57
C PHE A 252 -6.45 1.10 8.34
N ALA A 253 -5.68 1.93 7.65
CA ALA A 253 -5.01 3.09 8.23
C ALA A 253 -6.05 4.19 8.49
N TYR A 254 -7.04 4.33 7.61
CA TYR A 254 -8.20 5.20 7.80
C TYR A 254 -9.05 4.80 9.02
N ALA A 255 -9.22 3.49 9.29
CA ALA A 255 -9.88 3.02 10.50
C ALA A 255 -9.09 3.45 11.76
N ILE A 256 -7.76 3.26 11.77
CA ILE A 256 -6.89 3.68 12.88
C ILE A 256 -6.98 5.19 13.12
N LEU A 257 -6.96 6.01 12.06
CA LEU A 257 -7.13 7.46 12.14
C LEU A 257 -8.43 7.84 12.88
N ARG A 258 -9.56 7.21 12.50
CA ARG A 258 -10.89 7.52 13.05
C ARG A 258 -11.11 6.98 14.45
N SER A 259 -10.35 6.00 14.89
CA SER A 259 -10.47 5.41 16.24
C SER A 259 -10.08 6.38 17.35
N ILE A 260 -9.27 7.40 17.06
CA ILE A 260 -8.80 8.37 18.05
C ILE A 260 -9.63 9.65 17.96
N PRO A 261 -10.39 10.03 19.01
CA PRO A 261 -11.22 11.24 19.02
C PRO A 261 -10.39 12.51 19.26
N ASN A 262 -9.27 12.65 18.56
CA ASN A 262 -8.39 13.81 18.56
C ASN A 262 -7.71 13.92 17.20
N LYS A 263 -7.79 15.09 16.55
CA LYS A 263 -7.25 15.29 15.20
C LYS A 263 -5.75 14.98 15.10
N LEU A 264 -4.93 15.57 15.98
CA LEU A 264 -3.49 15.34 15.99
C LEU A 264 -3.15 13.88 16.36
N GLY A 265 -3.80 13.35 17.40
CA GLY A 265 -3.60 11.97 17.84
C GLY A 265 -3.93 10.96 16.74
N GLY A 266 -5.04 11.14 16.04
CA GLY A 266 -5.43 10.31 14.89
C GLY A 266 -4.41 10.39 13.74
N VAL A 267 -3.94 11.59 13.39
CA VAL A 267 -2.92 11.78 12.35
C VAL A 267 -1.60 11.10 12.72
N LEU A 268 -1.18 11.21 13.98
CA LEU A 268 0.02 10.51 14.47
C LEU A 268 -0.17 8.99 14.45
N ALA A 269 -1.34 8.48 14.83
CA ALA A 269 -1.61 7.04 14.79
C ALA A 269 -1.68 6.49 13.35
N LEU A 270 -2.24 7.25 12.41
CA LEU A 270 -2.18 6.93 10.97
C LEU A 270 -0.73 6.82 10.49
N LEU A 271 0.11 7.80 10.83
CA LEU A 271 1.51 7.78 10.44
C LEU A 271 2.25 6.59 11.09
N PHE A 272 2.03 6.37 12.39
CA PHE A 272 2.63 5.28 13.12
C PHE A 272 2.11 3.89 12.72
N SER A 273 0.92 3.77 12.14
CA SER A 273 0.46 2.49 11.60
C SER A 273 1.31 2.01 10.42
N ILE A 274 2.07 2.90 9.78
CA ILE A 274 3.04 2.54 8.75
C ILE A 274 4.46 2.51 9.32
N LEU A 275 4.84 3.55 10.07
CA LEU A 275 6.19 3.66 10.64
C LEU A 275 6.50 2.60 11.71
N VAL A 276 5.49 1.94 12.29
CA VAL A 276 5.70 0.78 13.17
C VAL A 276 6.55 -0.30 12.48
N LEU A 277 6.48 -0.42 11.15
CA LEU A 277 7.31 -1.37 10.40
C LEU A 277 8.81 -1.09 10.56
N MET A 278 9.24 0.17 10.69
CA MET A 278 10.66 0.53 10.86
C MET A 278 11.22 0.13 12.22
N VAL A 279 10.39 0.01 13.26
CA VAL A 279 10.85 -0.39 14.61
C VAL A 279 10.91 -1.90 14.80
N ILE A 280 10.28 -2.69 13.92
CA ILE A 280 10.23 -4.16 14.02
C ILE A 280 11.60 -4.82 14.18
N PRO A 281 12.66 -4.45 13.42
CA PRO A 281 13.97 -5.05 13.61
C PRO A 281 14.56 -4.85 15.01
N MET A 282 14.19 -3.74 15.70
CA MET A 282 14.62 -3.45 17.08
C MET A 282 13.81 -4.21 18.12
N LEU A 283 12.59 -4.61 17.77
CA LEU A 283 11.66 -5.34 18.63
C LEU A 283 11.84 -6.87 18.55
N HIS A 284 12.79 -7.36 17.74
CA HIS A 284 13.05 -8.79 17.60
C HIS A 284 13.78 -9.35 18.83
N THR A 285 13.08 -10.16 19.61
CA THR A 285 13.60 -10.77 20.85
C THR A 285 13.91 -12.27 20.73
N SER A 286 13.39 -12.93 19.70
CA SER A 286 13.56 -14.37 19.48
C SER A 286 15.00 -14.74 19.12
N LYS A 287 15.46 -15.92 19.51
CA LYS A 287 16.73 -16.51 19.04
C LYS A 287 16.60 -17.15 17.65
N GLN A 288 15.37 -17.44 17.21
CA GLN A 288 15.06 -17.94 15.87
C GLN A 288 14.58 -16.80 14.96
N LYS A 289 15.12 -16.72 13.74
CA LYS A 289 14.86 -15.64 12.77
C LYS A 289 13.38 -15.52 12.38
N GLY A 290 12.78 -16.60 11.87
CA GLY A 290 11.39 -16.61 11.37
C GLY A 290 10.41 -17.30 12.32
N LEU A 291 9.14 -17.34 11.93
CA LEU A 291 8.06 -17.92 12.72
C LEU A 291 7.83 -19.42 12.49
N ALA A 292 8.51 -20.05 11.53
CA ALA A 292 8.25 -21.44 11.11
C ALA A 292 8.23 -22.47 12.27
N PHE A 293 9.04 -22.26 13.31
CA PHE A 293 9.13 -23.13 14.49
C PHE A 293 8.64 -22.46 15.78
N ARG A 294 7.82 -21.41 15.66
CA ARG A 294 7.37 -20.54 16.76
C ARG A 294 5.83 -20.50 16.82
N PRO A 295 5.17 -21.53 17.36
CA PRO A 295 3.72 -21.69 17.25
C PRO A 295 2.92 -20.55 17.88
N PHE A 296 3.36 -19.99 19.01
CA PHE A 296 2.66 -18.87 19.64
C PHE A 296 2.80 -17.60 18.80
N ALA A 297 4.00 -17.35 18.26
CA ALA A 297 4.20 -16.21 17.37
C ALA A 297 3.46 -16.37 16.03
N GLN A 298 3.30 -17.59 15.49
CA GLN A 298 2.44 -17.86 14.33
C GLN A 298 0.98 -17.50 14.61
N PHE A 299 0.45 -17.90 15.77
CA PHE A 299 -0.91 -17.54 16.17
C PHE A 299 -1.10 -16.02 16.24
N LEU A 300 -0.16 -15.30 16.86
CA LEU A 300 -0.19 -13.83 16.89
C LEU A 300 -0.05 -13.21 15.51
N PHE A 301 0.71 -13.81 14.60
CA PHE A 301 0.85 -13.30 13.23
C PHE A 301 -0.47 -13.41 12.48
N TRP A 302 -1.16 -14.55 12.57
CA TRP A 302 -2.47 -14.70 11.94
C TRP A 302 -3.54 -13.85 12.62
N THR A 303 -3.39 -13.59 13.92
CA THR A 303 -4.22 -12.60 14.63
C THR A 303 -4.00 -11.20 14.06
N LEU A 304 -2.76 -10.79 13.78
CA LEU A 304 -2.45 -9.52 13.11
C LEU A 304 -3.07 -9.45 11.70
N VAL A 305 -2.97 -10.51 10.91
CA VAL A 305 -3.59 -10.55 9.58
C VAL A 305 -5.12 -10.43 9.65
N ALA A 306 -5.75 -11.11 10.62
CA ALA A 306 -7.19 -10.99 10.84
C ALA A 306 -7.59 -9.59 11.33
N ASP A 307 -6.82 -8.99 12.24
CA ASP A 307 -7.04 -7.64 12.74
C ASP A 307 -6.92 -6.59 11.61
N MET A 308 -5.93 -6.74 10.73
CA MET A 308 -5.78 -5.94 9.52
C MET A 308 -7.01 -6.04 8.59
N ALA A 309 -7.59 -7.23 8.43
CA ALA A 309 -8.82 -7.42 7.67
C ALA A 309 -10.03 -6.75 8.36
N ILE A 310 -10.13 -6.83 9.69
CA ILE A 310 -11.15 -6.15 10.48
C ILE A 310 -11.02 -4.63 10.34
N LEU A 311 -9.82 -4.07 10.48
CA LEU A 311 -9.56 -2.64 10.28
C LEU A 311 -9.94 -2.19 8.87
N THR A 312 -9.64 -2.99 7.84
CA THR A 312 -10.05 -2.71 6.46
C THR A 312 -11.58 -2.68 6.33
N TRP A 313 -12.26 -3.67 6.91
CA TRP A 313 -13.73 -3.72 6.93
C TRP A 313 -14.34 -2.51 7.65
N ILE A 314 -13.89 -2.22 8.87
CA ILE A 314 -14.37 -1.08 9.67
C ILE A 314 -14.05 0.25 9.00
N GLY A 315 -12.91 0.37 8.32
CA GLY A 315 -12.56 1.52 7.48
C GLY A 315 -13.64 1.85 6.44
N GLY A 316 -14.31 0.82 5.91
CA GLY A 316 -15.41 0.97 4.94
C GLY A 316 -16.78 1.22 5.56
N MET A 317 -16.93 1.13 6.88
CA MET A 317 -18.19 1.32 7.60
C MET A 317 -18.37 2.78 8.10
N PRO A 318 -19.62 3.23 8.34
CA PRO A 318 -19.92 4.53 8.92
C PRO A 318 -19.42 4.64 10.38
N VAL A 319 -19.23 5.87 10.85
CA VAL A 319 -18.78 6.17 12.22
C VAL A 319 -19.98 6.12 13.18
N GLU A 320 -20.46 4.91 13.42
CA GLU A 320 -21.64 4.65 14.24
C GLU A 320 -21.37 3.46 15.19
N HIS A 321 -22.27 3.23 16.15
CA HIS A 321 -22.24 2.01 16.97
C HIS A 321 -22.75 0.81 16.15
N PRO A 322 -22.12 -0.38 16.20
CA PRO A 322 -20.98 -0.77 17.03
C PRO A 322 -19.60 -0.56 16.38
N PHE A 323 -19.54 -0.12 15.13
CA PHE A 323 -18.30 -0.04 14.33
C PHE A 323 -17.22 0.85 14.95
N THR A 324 -17.62 1.93 15.62
CA THR A 324 -16.67 2.83 16.32
C THR A 324 -15.88 2.08 17.39
N VAL A 325 -16.57 1.29 18.23
CA VAL A 325 -15.93 0.53 19.31
C VAL A 325 -15.07 -0.60 18.76
N ILE A 326 -15.56 -1.29 17.72
CA ILE A 326 -14.78 -2.35 17.05
C ILE A 326 -13.47 -1.76 16.46
N GLY A 327 -13.56 -0.62 15.79
CA GLY A 327 -12.39 0.08 15.25
C GLY A 327 -11.37 0.45 16.31
N GLN A 328 -11.83 0.95 17.47
CA GLN A 328 -10.97 1.29 18.60
C GLN A 328 -10.25 0.06 19.16
N ILE A 329 -10.97 -1.04 19.40
CA ILE A 329 -10.39 -2.29 19.91
C ILE A 329 -9.37 -2.85 18.91
N ALA A 330 -9.71 -2.89 17.63
CA ALA A 330 -8.81 -3.37 16.57
C ALA A 330 -7.56 -2.49 16.45
N SER A 331 -7.70 -1.17 16.53
CA SER A 331 -6.56 -0.23 16.48
C SER A 331 -5.60 -0.42 17.67
N ILE A 332 -6.15 -0.66 18.86
CA ILE A 332 -5.36 -0.98 20.06
C ILE A 332 -4.64 -2.31 19.87
N LEU A 333 -5.36 -3.34 19.40
CA LEU A 333 -4.81 -4.66 19.15
C LEU A 333 -3.66 -4.62 18.14
N TYR A 334 -3.83 -3.89 17.03
CA TYR A 334 -2.81 -3.66 16.01
C TYR A 334 -1.46 -3.23 16.61
N PHE A 335 -1.45 -2.15 17.40
CA PHE A 335 -0.22 -1.65 18.01
C PHE A 335 0.28 -2.57 19.13
N MET A 336 -0.61 -3.16 19.94
CA MET A 336 -0.21 -4.13 20.96
C MET A 336 0.49 -5.35 20.37
N LEU A 337 0.03 -5.84 19.21
CA LEU A 337 0.63 -6.99 18.52
C LEU A 337 2.10 -6.71 18.15
N PHE A 338 2.38 -5.57 17.52
CA PHE A 338 3.74 -5.20 17.16
C PHE A 338 4.63 -4.85 18.36
N LEU A 339 4.14 -3.98 19.25
CA LEU A 339 4.98 -3.33 20.26
C LEU A 339 5.14 -4.14 21.54
N ILE A 340 4.21 -5.04 21.86
CA ILE A 340 4.15 -5.71 23.17
C ILE A 340 4.08 -7.23 23.00
N LEU A 341 3.05 -7.75 22.33
CA LEU A 341 2.74 -9.18 22.33
C LEU A 341 3.80 -10.00 21.58
N MET A 342 4.17 -9.60 20.36
CA MET A 342 5.18 -10.30 19.57
C MET A 342 6.57 -10.34 20.26
N PRO A 343 7.12 -9.21 20.77
CA PRO A 343 8.37 -9.23 21.52
C PRO A 343 8.29 -10.09 22.80
N THR A 344 7.18 -10.01 23.54
CA THR A 344 6.99 -10.79 24.77
C THR A 344 6.96 -12.29 24.49
N VAL A 345 6.21 -12.70 23.45
CA VAL A 345 6.15 -14.11 23.03
C VAL A 345 7.52 -14.60 22.55
N GLY A 346 8.31 -13.77 21.88
CA GLY A 346 9.69 -14.14 21.52
C GLY A 346 10.57 -14.46 22.73
N VAL A 347 10.49 -13.68 23.81
CA VAL A 347 11.20 -13.96 25.06
C VAL A 347 10.66 -15.24 25.72
N LEU A 348 9.34 -15.43 25.72
CA LEU A 348 8.71 -16.62 26.29
C LEU A 348 9.15 -17.89 25.56
N GLU A 349 9.05 -17.92 24.23
CA GLU A 349 9.45 -19.07 23.41
C GLU A 349 10.94 -19.40 23.59
N ASN A 350 11.81 -18.40 23.73
CA ASN A 350 13.21 -18.62 24.04
C ASN A 350 13.41 -19.39 25.36
N LYS A 351 12.65 -19.07 26.41
CA LYS A 351 12.70 -19.74 27.73
C LYS A 351 12.01 -21.11 27.73
N MET A 352 11.13 -21.37 26.78
CA MET A 352 10.53 -22.70 26.62
C MET A 352 11.48 -23.68 25.94
N LEU A 353 12.46 -23.17 25.19
CA LEU A 353 13.45 -23.96 24.46
C LEU A 353 14.76 -24.20 25.25
N ASN A 354 14.95 -23.52 26.39
CA ASN A 354 15.94 -23.69 27.47
C ASN A 354 16.10 -22.34 28.18
#